data_AF-A0A1W9TXF4-F1
#
_entry.id   AF-A0A1W9TXF4-F1
#
_cell.length_a   1.000
_cell.length_b   1.000
_cell.length_c   1.000
_cell.angle_alpha   90.00
_cell.angle_beta   90.00
_cell.angle_gamma   90.00
#
_symmetry.space_group_name_H-M   'P 1'
#
loop_
_entity.id
_entity.type
_entity.pdbx_description
1 polymer ?
#
loop_
_entity_poly.entity_id
_entity_poly.type
_entity_poly.pdbx_seq_one_letter_code
_entity_poly.pdbx_strand_id
1 'polypeptide(L)' 'MEKIAIVGCGAYMDSGYGCPGMSIKLSQIKPDAIYLSSCLVNAKPGCPYSNADQMAEIIEKKTGIKVIQL' A
#
# COMPACT_ATOMS: atom_id res chain seq x y z
N MET A 1 -3.13 -20.33 5.15
CA MET A 1 -3.89 -19.21 4.56
C MET A 1 -2.98 -18.00 4.57
N GLU A 2 -2.62 -17.51 3.38
CA GLU A 2 -1.75 -16.33 3.23
C GLU A 2 -2.56 -15.06 3.53
N LYS A 3 -2.07 -14.21 4.42
CA LYS A 3 -2.77 -12.98 4.82
C LYS A 3 -2.28 -11.86 3.92
N ILE A 4 -3.13 -11.40 3.01
CA ILE A 4 -2.76 -10.42 2.00
C ILE A 4 -3.42 -9.08 2.31
N ALA A 5 -2.64 -7.99 2.25
CA ALA A 5 -3.16 -6.63 2.36
C ALA A 5 -3.10 -5.93 0.99
N ILE A 6 -4.24 -5.52 0.45
CA ILE A 6 -4.33 -4.79 -0.82
C ILE A 6 -4.42 -3.29 -0.52
N VAL A 7 -3.56 -2.48 -1.13
CA VAL A 7 -3.52 -1.03 -0.97
C VAL A 7 -3.92 -0.35 -2.28
N GLY A 8 -5.05 0.34 -2.24
CA GLY A 8 -5.61 1.15 -3.34
C GLY A 8 -5.18 2.62 -3.33
N CYS A 9 -5.43 3.33 -4.44
CA CYS A 9 -5.07 4.75 -4.57
C CYS A 9 -5.96 5.71 -3.77
N GLY A 10 -5.42 6.90 -3.49
CA GLY A 10 -6.09 8.17 -3.13
C GLY A 10 -7.37 8.07 -2.30
N ALA A 11 -8.49 7.75 -2.94
CA ALA A 11 -9.80 7.56 -2.30
C ALA A 11 -9.79 6.57 -1.13
N TYR A 12 -8.97 5.51 -1.18
CA TYR A 12 -8.84 4.56 -0.06
C TYR A 12 -8.06 5.16 1.12
N MET A 13 -7.04 6.00 0.85
CA MET A 13 -6.34 6.74 1.91
C MET A 13 -7.18 7.91 2.45
N ASP A 14 -8.02 8.54 1.61
CA ASP A 14 -8.98 9.58 2.02
C ASP A 14 -10.12 9.03 2.88
N SER A 15 -10.48 7.75 2.74
CA SER A 15 -11.50 7.08 3.57
C SER A 15 -11.06 6.79 5.02
N GLY A 16 -9.92 7.30 5.47
CA GLY A 16 -9.49 7.21 6.86
C GLY A 16 -8.74 5.92 7.23
N TYR A 17 -8.53 5.00 6.28
CA TYR A 17 -7.54 3.94 6.42
C TYR A 17 -6.15 4.55 6.23
N GLY A 18 -5.68 5.24 7.26
CA GLY A 18 -4.34 5.84 7.30
C GLY A 18 -3.27 4.80 6.93
N CYS A 19 -2.16 5.29 6.35
CA CYS A 19 -0.92 4.59 6.00
C CYS A 19 -0.92 3.07 6.34
N PRO A 20 -0.65 2.15 5.39
CA PRO A 20 -0.76 0.70 5.60
C PRO A 20 -0.18 0.16 6.91
N GLY A 21 0.92 0.75 7.41
CA GLY A 21 1.49 0.40 8.71
C GLY A 21 0.57 0.63 9.92
N MET A 22 -0.31 1.64 9.89
CA MET A 22 -1.32 1.88 10.92
C MET A 22 -2.45 0.85 10.84
N SER A 23 -2.94 0.53 9.63
CA SER A 23 -3.96 -0.51 9.45
C SER A 23 -3.48 -1.89 9.91
N ILE A 24 -2.21 -2.22 9.68
CA ILE A 24 -1.58 -3.46 10.17
C ILE A 24 -1.54 -3.50 11.70
N LYS A 25 -1.17 -2.38 12.34
CA LYS A 25 -1.15 -2.28 13.81
C LYS A 25 -2.55 -2.37 14.42
N LEU A 26 -3.53 -1.69 13.84
CA LEU A 26 -4.91 -1.68 14.33
C LEU A 26 -5.62 -3.03 14.14
N SER A 27 -5.36 -3.71 13.01
CA SER A 27 -5.95 -5.02 12.73
C SER A 27 -5.32 -6.16 13.54
N GLN A 28 -4.18 -5.92 14.22
CA GLN A 28 -3.36 -6.94 14.87
C GLN A 28 -2.99 -8.12 13.94
N ILE A 29 -3.08 -7.90 12.63
CA ILE A 29 -2.82 -8.90 11.60
C ILE A 29 -1.62 -8.44 10.80
N LYS A 30 -0.53 -9.20 10.89
CA LYS A 30 0.63 -9.03 10.01
C LYS A 30 0.35 -9.74 8.68
N PRO A 31 0.24 -9.03 7.55
CA PRO A 31 0.15 -9.66 6.24
C PRO A 31 1.52 -10.22 5.82
N ASP A 32 1.49 -11.26 4.99
CA ASP A 32 2.67 -11.89 4.40
C ASP A 32 3.20 -11.06 3.21
N ALA A 33 2.29 -10.37 2.50
CA ALA A 33 2.61 -9.48 1.39
C ALA A 33 1.59 -8.33 1.30
N ILE A 34 2.07 -7.18 0.82
CA ILE A 34 1.26 -6.00 0.52
C ILE A 34 1.18 -5.84 -0.99
N TYR A 35 -0.02 -5.76 -1.57
CA TYR A 35 -0.17 -5.59 -3.01
C TYR A 35 -0.64 -4.17 -3.32
N LEU A 36 0.13 -3.43 -4.11
CA LEU A 36 -0.33 -2.18 -4.70
C LEU A 36 -1.22 -2.50 -5.88
N SER A 37 -2.47 -2.01 -5.84
CA SER A 37 -3.42 -2.24 -6.92
C SER A 37 -2.93 -1.68 -8.25
N SER A 38 -3.26 -2.34 -9.35
CA SER A 38 -2.95 -1.88 -10.71
C SER A 38 -3.57 -0.52 -11.04
N CYS A 39 -4.66 -0.14 -10.37
CA CYS A 39 -5.24 1.21 -10.43
C CYS A 39 -4.28 2.28 -9.90
N LEU A 40 -3.48 1.98 -8.86
CA LEU A 40 -2.49 2.90 -8.31
C LEU A 40 -1.21 2.89 -9.14
N VAL A 41 -0.73 1.71 -9.52
CA VAL A 41 0.53 1.53 -10.28
C VAL A 41 0.44 2.15 -11.66
N ASN A 42 -0.71 2.03 -12.33
CA ASN A 42 -0.91 2.49 -13.70
C ASN A 42 -1.69 3.81 -13.81
N ALA A 43 -1.87 4.55 -12.71
CA ALA A 43 -2.63 5.79 -12.70
C ALA A 43 -2.03 6.84 -13.66
N LYS A 44 -2.85 7.36 -14.59
CA LYS A 44 -2.49 8.44 -15.52
C LYS A 44 -3.53 9.55 -15.46
N PRO A 45 -3.14 10.84 -15.35
CA PRO A 45 -1.77 11.33 -15.13
C PRO A 45 -1.26 10.91 -13.75
N GLY A 46 0.00 10.51 -13.66
CA GLY A 46 0.61 10.09 -12.40
C GLY A 46 0.59 11.23 -11.36
N CYS A 47 0.68 10.89 -10.08
CA CYS A 47 0.75 11.89 -9.02
C CYS A 47 2.04 12.73 -9.17
N PRO A 48 1.98 14.07 -9.23
CA PRO A 48 3.17 14.92 -9.42
C PRO A 48 4.12 14.91 -8.21
N TYR A 49 3.67 14.39 -7.07
CA TYR A 49 4.43 14.38 -5.81
C TYR A 49 5.04 13.02 -5.47
N SER A 50 4.63 11.94 -6.14
CA SER A 50 5.07 10.59 -5.82
C SER A 50 4.73 9.61 -6.94
N ASN A 51 5.55 8.58 -7.12
CA ASN A 51 5.27 7.46 -8.01
C ASN A 51 5.04 6.17 -7.21
N ALA A 52 4.49 5.14 -7.85
CA ALA A 52 4.16 3.87 -7.21
C ALA A 52 5.40 3.17 -6.61
N ASP A 53 6.55 3.30 -7.26
CA ASP A 53 7.82 2.74 -6.78
C ASP A 53 8.27 3.36 -5.46
N GLN A 54 8.24 4.68 -5.36
CA GLN A 54 8.58 5.39 -4.12
C GLN A 54 7.61 5.02 -2.99
N MET A 55 6.32 4.86 -3.30
CA MET A 55 5.34 4.40 -2.31
C MET A 55 5.63 2.98 -1.83
N ALA A 56 5.93 2.06 -2.76
CA ALA A 56 6.30 0.69 -2.43
C ALA A 56 7.51 0.66 -1.50
N GLU A 57 8.58 1.38 -1.86
CA GLU A 57 9.82 1.40 -1.09
C GLU A 57 9.63 1.97 0.33
N ILE A 58 8.80 3.01 0.47
CA ILE A 58 8.47 3.59 1.79
C ILE A 58 7.66 2.60 2.63
N ILE A 59 6.70 1.90 2.02
CA ILE A 59 5.86 0.93 2.73
C ILE A 59 6.70 -0.28 3.15
N GLU A 60 7.56 -0.81 2.28
CA GLU A 60 8.48 -1.89 2.62
C GLU A 60 9.40 -1.49 3.78
N LYS A 61 10.03 -0.31 3.70
CA LYS A 61 10.92 0.20 4.76
C LYS A 61 10.21 0.37 6.11
N LYS A 62 8.95 0.85 6.11
CA LYS A 62 8.19 1.11 7.35
C LYS A 62 7.54 -0.13 7.94
N THR A 63 7.16 -1.10 7.11
CA THR A 63 6.41 -2.28 7.56
C THR A 63 7.31 -3.52 7.68
N GLY A 64 8.44 -3.57 6.97
CA GLY A 64 9.29 -4.75 6.85
C GLY A 64 8.60 -5.90 6.10
N ILE A 65 7.57 -5.59 5.29
CA ILE A 65 6.77 -6.56 4.54
C ILE A 65 6.97 -6.28 3.06
N LYS A 66 7.10 -7.34 2.26
CA LYS A 66 7.30 -7.25 0.82
C LYS A 66 6.08 -6.61 0.14
N VAL A 67 6.33 -5.61 -0.70
CA VAL A 67 5.31 -4.94 -1.49
C VAL A 67 5.39 -5.42 -2.94
N ILE A 68 4.27 -5.90 -3.47
CA ILE A 68 4.12 -6.40 -4.84
C ILE A 68 3.26 -5.39 -5.61
N GLN A 69 3.76 -4.91 -6.74
CA GLN A 69 3.02 -4.02 -7.62
C GLN A 69 2.28 -4.85 -8.68
N LEU A 70 0.98 -4.60 -8.86
CA LEU A 70 0.11 -5.28 -9.85
C LEU A 70 -0.13 -4.45 -11.11
#